data_AF-A0A7J4LDB7-F1
#
_entry.id   AF-A0A7J4LDB7-F1
#
_cell.length_a   1.000
_cell.length_b   1.000
_cell.length_c   1.000
_cell.angle_alpha   90.00
_cell.angle_beta   90.00
_cell.angle_gamma   90.00
#
_symmetry.space_group_name_H-M   'P 1'
#
loop_
_entity.id
_entity.type
_entity.pdbx_description
1 polymer ?
#
loop_
_entity_poly.entity_id
_entity_poly.type
_entity_poly.pdbx_seq_one_letter_code
_entity_poly.pdbx_strand_id
1 'polypeptide(L)'
;MAKIDLVVWKDKLGGELDKISIDAYPYGYSVGPKGQWEMLVAAENKIVKANELTYVKIREIIIPERAIVVPCFFSRHALGTVEKAVGVGIPLKAEERRHIDTVIFHPMFDGEIHIGELLGVINIFYATFERKLTSDVLDSWIKSRTG
;
A
#
# COMPACT_ATOMS: atom_id res chain seq x y z
N MET A 1 -0.41 -22.53 -8.25
CA MET A 1 -0.42 -21.53 -9.33
C MET A 1 -1.88 -21.22 -9.60
N ALA A 2 -2.28 -19.96 -9.50
CA ALA A 2 -3.63 -19.54 -9.85
C ALA A 2 -3.53 -18.50 -10.96
N LYS A 3 -4.28 -18.69 -12.03
CA LYS A 3 -4.48 -17.65 -13.03
C LYS A 3 -5.51 -16.68 -12.47
N ILE A 4 -5.10 -15.45 -12.24
CA ILE A 4 -5.94 -14.41 -11.64
C ILE A 4 -5.98 -13.18 -12.53
N ASP A 5 -7.06 -12.42 -12.44
CA ASP A 5 -7.19 -11.15 -13.11
C ASP A 5 -6.92 -10.01 -12.12
N LEU A 6 -5.95 -9.17 -12.44
CA LEU A 6 -5.79 -7.87 -11.80
C LEU A 6 -6.76 -6.88 -12.45
N VAL A 7 -7.52 -6.15 -11.64
CA VAL A 7 -8.33 -5.02 -12.08
C VAL A 7 -7.62 -3.74 -11.63
N VAL A 8 -7.23 -2.91 -12.60
CA VAL A 8 -6.42 -1.72 -12.36
C VAL A 8 -7.01 -0.50 -13.06
N TRP A 9 -6.63 0.70 -12.63
CA TRP A 9 -6.86 1.91 -13.41
C TRP A 9 -5.88 1.96 -14.57
N LYS A 10 -6.38 2.24 -15.78
CA LYS A 10 -5.59 2.25 -17.01
C LYS A 10 -4.86 3.57 -17.23
N ASP A 11 -5.57 4.68 -17.03
CA ASP A 11 -5.14 6.02 -17.43
C ASP A 11 -4.90 6.93 -16.22
N LYS A 12 -5.84 6.99 -15.28
CA LYS A 12 -5.77 7.82 -14.07
C LYS A 12 -6.59 7.21 -12.94
N LEU A 13 -6.33 7.68 -11.72
CA LEU A 13 -7.10 7.28 -10.54
C LEU A 13 -8.59 7.61 -10.73
N GLY A 14 -9.45 6.60 -10.59
CA GLY A 14 -10.89 6.71 -10.85
C GLY A 14 -11.28 6.77 -12.34
N GLY A 15 -10.34 6.52 -13.25
CA GLY A 15 -10.55 6.51 -14.70
C GLY A 15 -11.01 5.17 -15.27
N GLU A 16 -10.61 4.88 -16.51
CA GLU A 16 -10.94 3.63 -17.21
C GLU A 16 -10.33 2.43 -16.47
N LEU A 17 -11.08 1.34 -16.39
CA LEU A 17 -10.59 0.09 -15.82
C LEU A 17 -9.95 -0.77 -16.90
N ASP A 18 -8.82 -1.38 -16.56
CA ASP A 18 -8.21 -2.45 -17.35
C ASP A 18 -8.16 -3.75 -16.54
N LYS A 19 -8.10 -4.87 -17.26
CA LYS A 19 -8.06 -6.22 -16.70
C LYS A 19 -6.89 -7.00 -17.28
N ILE A 20 -6.01 -7.45 -16.39
CA ILE A 20 -4.73 -8.06 -16.77
C ILE A 20 -4.62 -9.42 -16.10
N SER A 21 -4.66 -10.49 -16.90
CA SER A 21 -4.50 -11.85 -16.41
C SER A 21 -3.04 -12.17 -16.12
N ILE A 22 -2.75 -12.66 -14.92
CA ILE A 22 -1.39 -13.06 -14.49
C ILE A 22 -1.40 -14.42 -13.81
N ASP A 23 -0.24 -15.08 -13.83
CA ASP A 23 0.01 -16.26 -13.00
C ASP A 23 0.53 -15.84 -11.63
N ALA A 24 -0.25 -16.12 -10.59
CA ALA A 24 0.08 -15.77 -9.21
C ALA A 24 0.33 -17.02 -8.35
N TYR A 25 1.12 -16.81 -7.30
CA TYR A 25 1.49 -17.82 -6.32
C TYR A 25 1.46 -17.17 -4.93
N PRO A 26 0.97 -17.87 -3.90
CA PRO A 26 1.21 -17.42 -2.53
C PRO A 26 2.70 -17.57 -2.21
N TYR A 27 3.24 -16.66 -1.41
CA TYR A 27 4.64 -16.66 -0.97
C TYR A 27 4.71 -16.56 0.55
N GLY A 28 5.63 -17.32 1.13
CA GLY A 28 6.12 -17.04 2.48
C GLY A 28 7.13 -15.90 2.45
N TYR A 29 7.11 -15.05 3.48
CA TYR A 29 8.12 -14.01 3.67
C TYR A 29 8.51 -13.89 5.14
N SER A 30 9.76 -13.48 5.37
CA SER A 30 10.27 -13.07 6.67
C SER A 30 10.58 -11.58 6.66
N VAL A 31 10.44 -10.95 7.83
CA VAL A 31 10.64 -9.52 8.02
C VAL A 31 11.89 -9.30 8.86
N GLY A 32 12.78 -8.43 8.40
CA GLY A 32 14.00 -8.07 9.13
C GLY A 32 13.72 -7.25 10.39
N PRO A 33 14.66 -7.17 11.34
CA PRO A 33 14.48 -6.47 12.61
C PRO A 33 14.48 -4.94 12.47
N LYS A 34 14.83 -4.40 11.30
CA LYS A 34 14.93 -2.97 11.05
C LYS A 34 13.65 -2.47 10.37
N GLY A 35 12.91 -1.63 11.09
CA GLY A 35 11.80 -0.85 10.55
C GLY A 35 12.19 0.61 10.36
N GLN A 36 11.59 1.25 9.38
CA GLN A 36 11.69 2.70 9.13
C GLN A 36 10.29 3.30 9.16
N TRP A 37 10.17 4.50 9.70
CA TRP A 37 8.95 5.29 9.58
C TRP A 37 9.11 6.28 8.45
N GLU A 38 8.15 6.26 7.53
CA GLU A 38 8.03 7.28 6.49
C GLU A 38 6.73 8.07 6.66
N MET A 39 6.83 9.37 6.43
CA MET A 39 5.74 10.32 6.66
C MET A 39 4.98 10.60 5.37
N LEU A 40 3.66 10.40 5.39
CA LEU A 40 2.77 10.77 4.30
C LEU A 40 2.42 12.25 4.44
N VAL A 41 3.26 13.12 3.90
CA VAL A 41 3.12 14.58 4.01
C VAL A 41 2.41 15.14 2.79
N ALA A 42 1.33 15.92 2.98
CA ALA A 42 0.58 16.53 1.89
C ALA A 42 1.46 17.44 1.01
N ALA A 43 1.27 17.31 -0.31
CA ALA A 43 1.95 18.10 -1.34
C ALA A 43 0.98 18.97 -2.15
N GLU A 44 -0.30 19.01 -1.78
CA GLU A 44 -1.32 19.91 -2.33
C GLU A 44 -2.22 20.45 -1.20
N ASN A 45 -2.82 21.62 -1.43
CA ASN A 45 -3.96 22.06 -0.63
C ASN A 45 -5.22 21.40 -1.20
N LYS A 46 -6.10 20.87 -0.34
CA LYS A 46 -7.29 20.15 -0.80
C LYS A 46 -8.47 20.33 0.15
N ILE A 47 -9.57 20.85 -0.38
CA ILE A 47 -10.86 20.85 0.31
C ILE A 47 -11.38 19.41 0.35
N VAL A 48 -11.79 18.97 1.53
CA VAL A 48 -12.32 17.63 1.78
C VAL A 48 -13.72 17.69 2.39
N LYS A 49 -14.53 16.70 2.06
CA LYS A 49 -15.89 16.52 2.57
C LYS A 49 -15.99 15.22 3.35
N ALA A 50 -16.69 15.28 4.48
CA ALA A 50 -16.88 14.13 5.35
C ALA A 50 -17.47 12.95 4.56
N ASN A 51 -16.82 11.78 4.69
CA ASN A 51 -17.17 10.51 4.05
C ASN A 51 -17.04 10.47 2.51
N GLU A 52 -16.41 11.46 1.90
CA GLU A 52 -16.03 11.42 0.48
C GLU A 52 -14.56 11.04 0.34
N LEU A 53 -14.29 9.79 -0.05
CA LEU A 53 -12.93 9.32 -0.33
C LEU A 53 -12.30 10.21 -1.40
N THR A 54 -11.12 10.74 -1.12
CA THR A 54 -10.44 11.67 -2.00
C THR A 54 -8.97 11.31 -2.16
N TYR A 55 -8.45 11.51 -3.36
CA TYR A 55 -7.03 11.35 -3.62
C TYR A 55 -6.29 12.57 -3.09
N VAL A 56 -5.18 12.40 -2.39
CA VAL A 56 -4.33 13.51 -1.95
C VAL A 56 -2.91 13.25 -2.40
N LYS A 57 -2.32 14.22 -3.12
CA LYS A 57 -0.90 14.20 -3.45
C LYS A 57 -0.09 14.35 -2.17
N ILE A 58 0.93 13.52 -2.05
CA ILE A 58 1.91 13.59 -0.98
C ILE A 58 3.31 13.83 -1.56
N ARG A 59 4.26 14.19 -0.69
CA ARG A 59 5.68 14.17 -1.06
C ARG A 59 6.05 12.75 -1.45
N GLU A 60 6.80 12.63 -2.54
CA GLU A 60 7.21 11.32 -3.06
C GLU A 60 8.01 10.54 -2.01
N ILE A 61 7.63 9.28 -1.81
CA ILE A 61 8.34 8.32 -0.96
C ILE A 61 8.82 7.18 -1.85
N ILE A 62 10.12 6.90 -1.78
CA ILE A 62 10.72 5.76 -2.47
C ILE A 62 10.72 4.57 -1.53
N ILE A 63 9.98 3.52 -1.91
CA ILE A 63 9.99 2.25 -1.21
C ILE A 63 11.11 1.39 -1.79
N PRO A 64 12.09 0.96 -0.96
CA PRO A 64 13.17 0.10 -1.42
C PRO A 64 12.65 -1.22 -2.00
N GLU A 65 13.47 -1.82 -2.87
CA GLU A 65 13.31 -3.22 -3.27
C GLU A 65 13.30 -4.12 -2.04
N ARG A 66 12.50 -5.19 -2.11
CA ARG A 66 12.38 -6.20 -1.07
C ARG A 66 11.97 -5.58 0.27
N ALA A 67 10.98 -4.70 0.23
CA ALA A 67 10.37 -4.13 1.42
C ALA A 67 8.85 -4.35 1.44
N ILE A 68 8.27 -4.45 2.62
CA ILE A 68 6.83 -4.41 2.84
C ILE A 68 6.45 -3.12 3.56
N VAL A 69 5.24 -2.65 3.27
CA VAL A 69 4.69 -1.42 3.85
C VAL A 69 3.52 -1.81 4.74
N VAL A 70 3.54 -1.34 5.98
CA VAL A 70 2.46 -1.57 6.96
C VAL A 70 1.97 -0.23 7.49
N PRO A 71 0.65 0.05 7.46
CA PRO A 71 0.13 1.31 7.99
C PRO A 71 0.43 1.45 9.49
N CYS A 72 0.75 2.66 9.93
CA CYS A 72 0.79 2.98 11.35
C CYS A 72 -0.63 3.34 11.82
N PHE A 73 -1.20 2.55 12.73
CA PHE A 73 -2.63 2.62 13.08
C PHE A 73 -3.04 3.86 13.89
N PHE A 74 -2.08 4.62 14.41
CA PHE A 74 -2.40 5.80 15.20
C PHE A 74 -2.82 6.96 14.31
N SER A 75 -3.88 7.67 14.71
CA SER A 75 -4.32 8.89 14.02
C SER A 75 -3.19 9.93 13.93
N ARG A 76 -3.11 10.60 12.79
CA ARG A 76 -2.13 11.66 12.49
C ARG A 76 -2.76 12.95 11.99
N HIS A 77 -4.01 12.89 11.54
CA HIS A 77 -4.73 14.04 10.99
C HIS A 77 -6.13 14.11 11.59
N ALA A 78 -6.51 15.27 12.12
CA ALA A 78 -7.80 15.43 12.80
C ALA A 78 -9.00 15.25 11.85
N LEU A 79 -8.83 15.60 10.57
CA LEU A 79 -9.91 15.48 9.58
C LEU A 79 -10.16 14.04 9.12
N GLY A 80 -9.29 13.06 9.35
CA GLY A 80 -9.46 11.73 8.74
C GLY A 80 -8.24 10.82 8.77
N THR A 81 -8.30 9.74 7.98
CA THR A 81 -7.27 8.70 7.89
C THR A 81 -6.82 8.45 6.46
N VAL A 82 -5.57 8.00 6.30
CA VAL A 82 -5.11 7.46 5.02
C VAL A 82 -5.49 5.99 4.93
N GLU A 83 -6.29 5.64 3.92
CA GLU A 83 -6.76 4.27 3.71
C GLU A 83 -5.78 3.44 2.87
N LYS A 84 -5.18 4.06 1.84
CA LYS A 84 -4.35 3.32 0.88
C LYS A 84 -3.39 4.23 0.10
N ALA A 85 -2.16 3.77 -0.10
CA ALA A 85 -1.28 4.28 -1.16
C ALA A 85 -1.74 3.76 -2.53
N VAL A 86 -1.90 4.65 -3.50
CA VAL A 86 -2.50 4.31 -4.80
C VAL A 86 -1.57 4.61 -5.96
N GLY A 87 -1.72 3.84 -7.03
CA GLY A 87 -1.02 4.02 -8.29
C GLY A 87 -1.91 3.62 -9.47
N VAL A 88 -1.49 4.01 -10.66
CA VAL A 88 -2.17 3.70 -11.93
C VAL A 88 -1.41 2.59 -12.64
N GLY A 89 -2.14 1.70 -13.32
CA GLY A 89 -1.58 0.58 -14.06
C GLY A 89 -1.25 -0.65 -13.22
N ILE A 90 -0.38 -1.51 -13.75
CA ILE A 90 0.02 -2.75 -13.09
C ILE A 90 0.83 -2.42 -11.84
N PRO A 91 0.46 -2.94 -10.66
CA PRO A 91 1.25 -2.76 -9.46
C PRO A 91 2.61 -3.47 -9.62
N LEU A 92 3.68 -2.72 -9.34
CA LEU A 92 5.04 -3.26 -9.26
C LEU A 92 5.16 -4.29 -8.13
N LYS A 93 6.03 -5.28 -8.33
CA LYS A 93 6.27 -6.33 -7.34
C LYS A 93 7.05 -5.79 -6.14
N ALA A 94 7.01 -6.51 -5.03
CA ALA A 94 7.72 -6.11 -3.82
C ALA A 94 9.24 -6.22 -3.95
N GLU A 95 9.73 -7.02 -4.89
CA GLU A 95 11.13 -7.14 -5.28
C GLU A 95 11.63 -5.94 -6.10
N GLU A 96 10.74 -5.08 -6.57
CA GLU A 96 11.07 -3.89 -7.36
C GLU A 96 11.00 -2.63 -6.50
N ARG A 97 11.76 -1.60 -6.89
CA ARG A 97 11.67 -0.27 -6.28
C ARG A 97 10.31 0.33 -6.63
N ARG A 98 9.60 0.80 -5.61
CA ARG A 98 8.26 1.40 -5.76
C ARG A 98 8.27 2.85 -5.31
N HIS A 99 7.31 3.62 -5.77
CA HIS A 99 7.10 5.01 -5.36
C HIS A 99 5.66 5.17 -4.86
N ILE A 100 5.48 6.11 -3.94
CA ILE A 100 4.17 6.56 -3.47
C ILE A 100 4.18 8.08 -3.54
N ASP A 101 3.30 8.65 -4.36
CA ASP A 101 3.11 10.10 -4.49
C ASP A 101 1.65 10.51 -4.24
N THR A 102 0.75 9.54 -4.10
CA THR A 102 -0.69 9.77 -3.97
C THR A 102 -1.29 8.75 -3.01
N VAL A 103 -2.20 9.22 -2.16
CA VAL A 103 -2.93 8.39 -1.20
C VAL A 103 -4.44 8.62 -1.35
N ILE A 104 -5.24 7.62 -0.96
CA ILE A 104 -6.66 7.80 -0.67
C ILE A 104 -6.78 8.22 0.79
N PHE A 105 -7.34 9.40 1.01
CA PHE A 105 -7.70 9.92 2.32
C PHE A 105 -9.21 9.76 2.53
N HIS A 106 -9.61 9.27 3.70
CA HIS A 106 -11.01 9.21 4.15
C HIS A 106 -11.23 10.32 5.18
N PRO A 107 -11.89 11.42 4.78
CA PRO A 107 -12.24 12.48 5.71
C PRO A 107 -13.41 12.03 6.60
N MET A 108 -13.25 12.16 7.91
CA MET A 108 -14.34 12.04 8.89
C MET A 108 -15.06 13.38 9.10
N PHE A 109 -14.40 14.49 8.77
CA PHE A 109 -14.92 15.84 8.90
C PHE A 109 -14.66 16.67 7.65
N ASP A 110 -15.53 17.66 7.40
CA ASP A 110 -15.27 18.70 6.40
C ASP A 110 -14.06 19.55 6.81
N GLY A 111 -13.29 20.00 5.82
CA GLY A 111 -12.17 20.91 6.08
C GLY A 111 -11.27 21.10 4.87
N GLU A 112 -10.08 21.62 5.12
CA GLU A 112 -9.03 21.77 4.12
C GLU A 112 -7.77 21.11 4.65
N ILE A 113 -7.14 20.28 3.82
CA ILE A 113 -5.79 19.77 4.00
C ILE A 113 -4.84 20.80 3.39
N HIS A 114 -3.75 21.11 4.07
CA HIS A 114 -2.73 22.03 3.60
C HIS A 114 -1.40 21.34 3.29
N ILE A 115 -0.65 21.92 2.35
CA ILE A 115 0.71 21.47 2.01
C ILE A 115 1.58 21.44 3.28
N GLY A 116 2.29 20.32 3.48
CA GLY A 116 3.17 20.12 4.63
C GLY A 116 2.51 19.47 5.84
N GLU A 117 1.19 19.27 5.84
CA GLU A 117 0.49 18.56 6.90
C GLU A 117 0.74 17.05 6.83
N LEU A 118 0.83 16.43 8.01
CA LEU A 118 1.04 15.00 8.14
C LEU A 118 -0.30 14.27 8.05
N LEU A 119 -0.50 13.50 6.98
CA LEU A 119 -1.72 12.70 6.79
C LEU A 119 -1.66 11.35 7.50
N GLY A 120 -0.45 10.78 7.58
CA GLY A 120 -0.24 9.44 8.10
C GLY A 120 1.24 9.08 8.20
N VAL A 121 1.52 7.92 8.80
CA VAL A 121 2.85 7.32 8.84
C VAL A 121 2.75 5.88 8.36
N ILE A 122 3.73 5.43 7.58
CA ILE A 122 3.86 4.04 7.19
C ILE A 122 5.14 3.46 7.77
N ASN A 123 5.09 2.18 8.11
CA ASN A 123 6.26 1.41 8.49
C ASN A 123 6.79 0.70 7.24
N ILE A 124 8.07 0.86 6.96
CA ILE A 124 8.78 0.13 5.92
C ILE A 124 9.67 -0.91 6.61
N PHE A 125 9.48 -2.17 6.25
CA PHE A 125 10.33 -3.25 6.72
C PHE A 125 10.95 -3.99 5.53
N TYR A 126 12.25 -4.22 5.59
CA TYR A 126 12.89 -5.12 4.63
C TYR A 126 12.39 -6.55 4.83
N ALA A 127 12.10 -7.23 3.72
CA ALA A 127 11.54 -8.56 3.69
C ALA A 127 12.37 -9.48 2.79
N THR A 128 12.45 -10.75 3.18
CA THR A 128 12.98 -11.81 2.33
C THR A 128 11.83 -12.71 1.90
N PHE A 129 11.66 -12.88 0.59
CA PHE A 129 10.66 -13.78 0.02
C PHE A 129 11.28 -15.17 -0.15
N GLU A 130 10.81 -16.13 0.64
CA GLU A 130 11.54 -17.38 0.89
C GLU A 130 11.18 -18.50 -0.10
N ARG A 131 9.90 -18.64 -0.48
CA ARG A 131 9.45 -19.61 -1.50
C ARG A 131 7.99 -19.43 -1.90
N LYS A 132 7.66 -19.88 -3.12
CA LYS A 132 6.28 -20.13 -3.55
C LYS A 132 5.69 -21.22 -2.64
N LEU A 133 4.64 -20.89 -1.91
CA LEU A 133 3.86 -21.88 -1.17
C LEU A 133 3.03 -22.66 -2.21
N THR A 134 3.29 -23.96 -2.35
CA THR A 134 2.34 -24.89 -3.00
C THR A 134 1.34 -25.38 -1.94
N SER A 135 0.22 -25.97 -2.35
CA SER A 135 -0.75 -26.58 -1.42
C SER A 135 -0.07 -27.48 -0.39
N ASP A 136 0.83 -28.34 -0.87
CA ASP A 136 1.50 -29.35 -0.06
C ASP A 136 2.54 -28.72 0.90
N VAL A 137 3.17 -27.61 0.48
CA VAL A 137 4.10 -26.84 1.31
C VAL A 137 3.35 -26.03 2.36
N LEU A 138 2.18 -25.48 2.03
CA LEU A 138 1.32 -24.76 2.98
C LEU A 138 0.83 -25.71 4.09
N ASP A 139 0.35 -26.90 3.72
CA ASP A 139 -0.10 -27.90 4.67
C ASP A 139 1.03 -28.40 5.58
N SER A 140 2.23 -28.63 5.02
CA SER A 140 3.42 -28.99 5.79
C SER A 140 3.86 -27.86 6.73
N TRP A 141 3.83 -26.62 6.27
CA TRP A 141 4.20 -25.44 7.06
C TRP A 141 3.23 -25.20 8.22
N ILE A 142 1.91 -25.30 8.00
CA ILE A 142 0.89 -25.20 9.05
C ILE A 142 1.12 -26.30 10.09
N LYS A 143 1.29 -27.55 9.66
CA LYS A 143 1.52 -28.69 10.57
C LYS A 143 2.79 -28.53 11.41
N SER A 144 3.85 -27.94 10.86
CA SER A 144 5.12 -27.71 11.59
C SER A 144 5.02 -26.68 12.73
N ARG A 145 3.95 -25.87 12.77
CA ARG A 145 3.71 -24.83 13.79
C ARG A 145 2.56 -25.16 14.74
N THR A 146 1.77 -26.18 14.46
CA THR A 146 0.67 -26.67 15.31
C THR A 146 0.98 -27.98 16.01
N GLY A 147 2.21 -28.50 15.88
CA GLY A 147 2.70 -29.70 16.54
C GLY A 147 3.61 -29.37 17.71
#